data_AF-A0A4P5YEW9-F1
#
_entry.id   AF-A0A4P5YEW9-F1
#
_cell.length_a   1.000
_cell.length_b   1.000
_cell.length_c   1.000
_cell.angle_alpha   90.00
_cell.angle_beta   90.00
_cell.angle_gamma   90.00
#
_symmetry.space_group_name_H-M   'P 1'
#
loop_
_entity.id
_entity.type
_entity.pdbx_description
1 polymer ?
#
loop_
_entity_poly.entity_id
_entity_poly.type
_entity_poly.pdbx_seq_one_letter_code
_entity_poly.pdbx_strand_id
1 'polypeptide(L)'
;MYDSLVQSIQVLQNSKYGKGNKKRLTVIQSALKQANSLFVSKDNQNNEKTIKSNTMISFRNIEPTEQIPKILEEFMNDFEIQCLEKNGASAKNYSLFSVTLLKIIKTLDADKKRGLLSAHAINVLNKMFVKHPVEYKKRAIRDPLGLVFVITELAIDAERNLSRPYEFDITIPLQIAPLMQRYHMEFDNALVQIIGEFNKMPKFRLTVLIGERHKEIVKKFLQYGIIQLPLENKIARAKNIIEKIIYEKNDTIALEHYNMLKLCYNDKELCPHLAQIAKTKNKTERRFANTILDEISKL
;
A
#
# COMPACT_ATOMS: atom_id res chain seq x y z
N MET A 1 20.10 5.73 16.88
CA MET A 1 19.93 4.32 16.52
C MET A 1 20.01 4.18 15.00
N TYR A 2 19.24 4.96 14.23
CA TYR A 2 19.41 5.02 12.76
C TYR A 2 20.84 5.35 12.28
N ASP A 3 21.48 6.39 12.83
CA ASP A 3 22.88 6.69 12.49
C ASP A 3 23.83 5.55 12.87
N SER A 4 23.56 4.89 14.00
CA SER A 4 24.30 3.71 14.47
C SER A 4 24.13 2.55 13.49
N LEU A 5 22.94 2.33 12.93
CA LEU A 5 22.68 1.34 11.89
C LEU A 5 23.49 1.63 10.62
N VAL A 6 23.43 2.88 10.12
CA VAL A 6 24.19 3.31 8.94
C VAL A 6 25.69 3.10 9.14
N GLN A 7 26.20 3.47 10.32
CA GLN A 7 27.59 3.30 10.69
C GLN A 7 27.97 1.82 10.83
N SER A 8 27.10 0.98 11.40
CA SER A 8 27.31 -0.47 11.53
C SER A 8 27.42 -1.14 10.14
N ILE A 9 26.61 -0.71 9.18
CA ILE A 9 26.68 -1.18 7.79
C ILE A 9 27.99 -0.75 7.13
N GLN A 10 28.44 0.50 7.38
CA GLN A 10 29.72 0.99 6.85
C GLN A 10 30.90 0.19 7.38
N VAL A 11 30.90 -0.13 8.68
CA VAL A 11 31.91 -1.00 9.30
C VAL A 11 31.87 -2.39 8.69
N LEU A 12 30.66 -2.98 8.53
CA LEU A 12 30.49 -4.30 7.93
C LEU A 12 31.07 -4.37 6.51
N GLN A 13 30.80 -3.37 5.67
CA GLN A 13 31.33 -3.28 4.29
C GLN A 13 32.86 -3.30 4.22
N ASN A 14 33.51 -2.62 5.18
CA ASN A 14 34.97 -2.51 5.24
C ASN A 14 35.62 -3.72 5.94
N SER A 15 34.83 -4.58 6.58
CA SER A 15 35.32 -5.73 7.33
C SER A 15 35.47 -7.00 6.47
N LYS A 16 36.20 -7.99 7.00
CA LYS A 16 36.26 -9.34 6.40
C LYS A 16 34.91 -10.05 6.36
N TYR A 17 34.00 -9.71 7.27
CA TYR A 17 32.68 -10.34 7.43
C TYR A 17 31.68 -9.91 6.34
N GLY A 18 31.91 -8.77 5.69
CA GLY A 18 31.04 -8.24 4.63
C GLY A 18 31.43 -8.67 3.21
N LYS A 19 32.53 -9.43 3.01
CA LYS A 19 33.10 -9.73 1.69
C LYS A 19 32.08 -10.30 0.68
N GLY A 20 31.18 -11.19 1.10
CA GLY A 20 30.15 -11.78 0.23
C GLY A 20 28.96 -10.86 -0.08
N ASN A 21 28.74 -9.80 0.71
CA ASN A 21 27.57 -8.93 0.60
C ASN A 21 27.90 -7.49 0.17
N LYS A 22 29.17 -7.15 -0.12
CA LYS A 22 29.60 -5.75 -0.38
C LYS A 22 28.68 -4.99 -1.33
N LYS A 23 28.38 -5.55 -2.50
CA LYS A 23 27.48 -4.92 -3.49
C LYS A 23 26.07 -4.66 -2.91
N ARG A 24 25.50 -5.64 -2.22
CA ARG A 24 24.18 -5.53 -1.57
C ARG A 24 24.19 -4.46 -0.49
N LEU A 25 25.22 -4.44 0.35
CA LEU A 25 25.38 -3.44 1.42
C LEU A 25 25.49 -2.01 0.87
N THR A 26 26.15 -1.80 -0.28
CA THR A 26 26.22 -0.48 -0.92
C THR A 26 24.84 0.00 -1.36
N VAL A 27 24.04 -0.90 -1.94
CA VAL A 27 22.65 -0.59 -2.33
C VAL A 27 21.80 -0.27 -1.10
N ILE A 28 21.94 -1.05 -0.02
CA ILE A 28 21.24 -0.82 1.24
C ILE A 28 21.58 0.55 1.82
N GLN A 29 22.86 0.93 1.88
CA GLN A 29 23.25 2.27 2.34
C GLN A 29 22.66 3.38 1.47
N SER A 30 22.62 3.20 0.15
CA SER A 30 22.00 4.17 -0.75
C SER A 30 20.50 4.33 -0.47
N ALA A 31 19.80 3.23 -0.20
CA ALA A 31 18.40 3.24 0.19
C ALA A 31 18.19 3.93 1.54
N LEU A 32 18.99 3.60 2.56
CA LEU A 32 18.93 4.25 3.87
C LEU A 32 19.18 5.75 3.77
N LYS A 33 20.19 6.20 3.01
CA LYS A 33 20.44 7.64 2.79
C LYS A 33 19.20 8.40 2.29
N GLN A 34 18.34 7.78 1.48
CA GLN A 34 17.08 8.38 1.03
C GLN A 34 16.03 8.45 2.14
N ALA A 35 16.06 7.51 3.08
CA ALA A 35 15.20 7.46 4.26
C ALA A 35 15.65 8.37 5.40
N ASN A 36 16.83 9.01 5.32
CA ASN A 36 17.38 9.85 6.38
C ASN A 36 16.39 10.93 6.87
N SER A 37 15.59 11.50 5.98
CA SER A 37 14.58 12.50 6.33
C SER A 37 13.50 11.99 7.29
N LEU A 38 13.33 10.67 7.45
CA LEU A 38 12.43 10.08 8.45
C LEU A 38 12.94 10.25 9.88
N PHE A 39 14.26 10.39 10.06
CA PHE A 39 14.93 10.34 11.36
C PHE A 39 15.46 11.70 11.82
N VAL A 40 15.43 12.70 10.94
CA VAL A 40 15.71 14.09 11.31
C VAL A 40 14.51 14.64 12.08
N SER A 41 14.67 14.89 13.38
CA SER A 41 13.62 15.50 14.23
C SER A 41 13.40 16.96 13.82
N LYS A 42 12.13 17.37 13.73
CA LYS A 42 11.76 18.78 13.50
C LYS A 42 12.03 19.69 14.71
N ASP A 43 12.05 19.12 15.91
CA ASP A 43 12.18 19.88 17.17
C ASP A 43 13.63 20.09 17.61
N ASN A 44 14.60 19.48 16.92
CA ASN A 44 16.01 19.49 17.31
C ASN A 44 16.85 20.59 16.65
N GLN A 45 16.25 21.70 16.22
CA GLN A 45 17.07 22.87 15.86
C GLN A 45 17.70 23.57 17.08
N ASN A 46 17.29 23.27 18.33
CA ASN A 46 17.78 24.02 19.50
C ASN A 46 18.08 23.25 20.79
N ASN A 47 18.14 21.91 20.82
CA ASN A 47 18.57 21.20 22.04
C ASN A 47 19.48 20.01 21.75
N GLU A 48 20.79 20.27 21.79
CA GLU A 48 21.83 19.27 21.99
C GLU A 48 21.65 18.59 23.35
N LYS A 49 20.84 17.53 23.39
CA LYS A 49 20.98 16.43 24.35
C LYS A 49 20.41 15.17 23.71
N THR A 50 21.07 14.74 22.64
CA THR A 50 20.83 13.43 22.04
C THR A 50 21.28 12.38 23.06
N ILE A 51 20.32 11.64 23.63
CA ILE A 51 20.60 10.39 24.35
C ILE A 51 21.24 9.44 23.33
N LYS A 52 22.57 9.43 23.29
CA LYS A 52 23.38 8.52 22.47
C LYS A 52 23.33 7.13 23.07
N SER A 53 22.25 6.38 22.86
CA SER A 53 22.38 4.92 22.87
C SER A 53 23.01 4.49 21.53
N ASN A 54 24.34 4.63 21.47
CA ASN A 54 25.17 4.24 20.33
C ASN A 54 25.51 2.75 20.40
N THR A 55 24.52 1.87 20.51
CA THR A 55 24.79 0.44 20.44
C THR A 55 24.96 0.07 18.96
N MET A 56 26.20 -0.03 18.50
CA MET A 56 26.50 -0.56 17.17
C MET A 56 26.13 -2.04 17.09
N ILE A 57 25.64 -2.47 15.92
CA ILE A 57 25.38 -3.88 15.64
C ILE A 57 26.71 -4.60 15.45
N SER A 58 26.99 -5.60 16.28
CA SER A 58 28.16 -6.47 16.09
C SER A 58 27.83 -7.60 15.12
N PHE A 59 28.36 -7.52 13.90
CA PHE A 59 28.20 -8.57 12.88
C PHE A 59 29.23 -9.71 12.98
N ARG A 60 30.09 -9.73 14.02
CA ARG A 60 31.16 -10.75 14.13
C ARG A 60 30.63 -12.18 14.20
N ASN A 61 29.49 -12.36 14.84
CA ASN A 61 28.86 -13.68 15.08
C ASN A 61 27.59 -13.87 14.24
N ILE A 62 27.36 -13.02 13.22
CA ILE A 62 26.18 -13.10 12.35
C ILE A 62 26.62 -13.67 11.01
N GLU A 63 26.00 -14.78 10.63
CA GLU A 63 26.27 -15.41 9.33
C GLU A 63 25.98 -14.45 8.18
N PRO A 64 26.74 -14.51 7.06
CA PRO A 64 26.53 -13.63 5.91
C PRO A 64 25.09 -13.64 5.37
N THR A 65 24.41 -14.78 5.46
CA THR A 65 23.00 -14.96 5.08
C THR A 65 22.04 -14.19 5.97
N GLU A 66 22.39 -13.94 7.24
CA GLU A 66 21.55 -13.28 8.25
C GLU A 66 21.86 -11.78 8.45
N GLN A 67 22.94 -11.28 7.84
CA GLN A 67 23.32 -9.86 7.95
C GLN A 67 22.23 -8.91 7.43
N ILE A 68 21.67 -9.17 6.25
CA ILE A 68 20.63 -8.31 5.65
C ILE A 68 19.30 -8.40 6.40
N PRO A 69 18.79 -9.60 6.77
CA PRO A 69 17.65 -9.73 7.69
C PRO A 69 17.83 -8.91 8.97
N LYS A 70 19.01 -8.98 9.60
CA LYS A 70 19.28 -8.20 10.81
C LYS A 70 19.25 -6.70 10.57
N ILE A 71 19.83 -6.23 9.47
CA ILE A 71 19.75 -4.81 9.07
C ILE A 71 18.29 -4.37 8.87
N LEU A 72 17.47 -5.22 8.24
CA LEU A 72 16.06 -4.94 8.02
C LEU A 72 15.29 -4.82 9.34
N GLU A 73 15.52 -5.74 10.28
CA GLU A 73 14.91 -5.73 11.61
C GLU A 73 15.25 -4.44 12.36
N GLU A 74 16.53 -4.07 12.41
CA GLU A 74 16.98 -2.86 13.09
C GLU A 74 16.40 -1.60 12.43
N PHE A 75 16.33 -1.56 11.10
CA PHE A 75 15.67 -0.45 10.39
C PHE A 75 14.18 -0.32 10.72
N MET A 76 13.46 -1.45 10.85
CA MET A 76 12.05 -1.46 11.25
C MET A 76 11.87 -0.93 12.68
N ASN A 77 12.72 -1.38 13.62
CA ASN A 77 12.71 -0.92 15.00
C ASN A 77 13.04 0.57 15.11
N ASP A 78 14.06 1.02 14.36
CA ASP A 78 14.44 2.43 14.29
C ASP A 78 13.27 3.29 13.81
N PHE A 79 12.54 2.84 12.79
CA PHE A 79 11.39 3.58 12.28
C PHE A 79 10.27 3.70 13.31
N GLU A 80 9.92 2.61 14.01
CA GLU A 80 8.89 2.64 15.05
C GLU A 80 9.27 3.63 16.17
N ILE A 81 10.47 3.48 16.74
CA ILE A 81 10.90 4.23 17.92
C ILE A 81 11.28 5.68 17.60
N GLN A 82 11.92 5.92 16.45
CA GLN A 82 12.48 7.24 16.15
C GLN A 82 11.60 8.09 15.23
N CYS A 83 10.89 7.46 14.30
CA CYS A 83 10.04 8.20 13.35
C CYS A 83 8.58 8.24 13.81
N LEU A 84 7.95 7.10 14.12
CA LEU A 84 6.52 7.09 14.45
C LEU A 84 6.24 7.83 15.76
N GLU A 85 7.07 7.63 16.79
CA GLU A 85 6.91 8.34 18.08
C GLU A 85 7.19 9.85 17.98
N LYS A 86 8.15 10.29 17.15
CA LYS A 86 8.65 11.69 17.17
C LYS A 86 8.19 12.55 15.99
N ASN A 87 8.10 11.95 14.80
CA ASN A 87 7.82 12.63 13.54
C ASN A 87 6.42 12.33 12.98
N GLY A 88 5.67 11.43 13.65
CA GLY A 88 4.27 11.13 13.40
C GLY A 88 4.02 10.04 12.35
N ALA A 89 2.82 9.45 12.42
CA ALA A 89 2.38 8.29 11.66
C ALA A 89 1.76 8.65 10.29
N SER A 90 2.35 9.63 9.58
CA SER A 90 1.78 10.10 8.31
C SER A 90 1.92 9.08 7.18
N ALA A 91 0.96 9.07 6.25
CA ALA A 91 1.02 8.24 5.05
C ALA A 91 2.32 8.43 4.24
N LYS A 92 2.88 9.64 4.25
CA LYS A 92 4.17 9.97 3.63
C LYS A 92 5.34 9.22 4.29
N ASN A 93 5.38 9.23 5.63
CA ASN A 93 6.44 8.57 6.39
C ASN A 93 6.37 7.06 6.18
N TYR A 94 5.17 6.48 6.28
CA TYR A 94 4.95 5.06 5.98
C TYR A 94 5.32 4.72 4.54
N SER A 95 4.94 5.55 3.56
CA SER A 95 5.31 5.34 2.16
C SER A 95 6.84 5.27 1.97
N LEU A 96 7.58 6.27 2.46
CA LEU A 96 9.04 6.29 2.36
C LEU A 96 9.70 5.12 3.11
N PHE A 97 9.18 4.77 4.29
CA PHE A 97 9.62 3.61 5.05
C PHE A 97 9.42 2.30 4.28
N SER A 98 8.20 2.04 3.81
CA SER A 98 7.88 0.83 3.05
C SER A 98 8.69 0.73 1.76
N VAL A 99 8.94 1.85 1.07
CA VAL A 99 9.81 1.87 -0.13
C VAL A 99 11.21 1.42 0.23
N THR A 100 11.72 1.90 1.36
CA THR A 100 13.08 1.59 1.82
C THR A 100 13.18 0.12 2.24
N LEU A 101 12.17 -0.41 2.93
CA LEU A 101 12.07 -1.85 3.22
C LEU A 101 12.12 -2.68 1.95
N LEU A 102 11.27 -2.36 0.97
CA LEU A 102 11.20 -3.08 -0.28
C LEU A 102 12.55 -3.03 -1.04
N LYS A 103 13.24 -1.88 -1.04
CA LYS A 103 14.57 -1.75 -1.64
C LYS A 103 15.61 -2.64 -0.97
N ILE A 104 15.62 -2.69 0.37
CA ILE A 104 16.53 -3.56 1.14
C ILE A 104 16.24 -5.03 0.81
N ILE A 105 14.96 -5.44 0.84
CA ILE A 105 14.55 -6.82 0.55
C ILE A 105 14.92 -7.22 -0.88
N LYS A 106 14.70 -6.34 -1.87
CA LYS A 106 15.05 -6.58 -3.28
C LYS A 106 16.56 -6.71 -3.54
N THR A 107 17.44 -6.46 -2.55
CA THR A 107 18.87 -6.79 -2.68
C THR A 107 19.17 -8.28 -2.51
N LEU A 108 18.24 -9.05 -1.95
CA LEU A 108 18.34 -10.49 -1.80
C LEU A 108 17.97 -11.21 -3.10
N ASP A 109 18.52 -12.41 -3.26
CA ASP A 109 18.17 -13.29 -4.37
C ASP A 109 16.68 -13.65 -4.33
N ALA A 110 16.12 -13.94 -5.50
CA ALA A 110 14.74 -14.40 -5.61
C ALA A 110 14.63 -15.84 -5.09
N ASP A 111 14.30 -15.98 -3.81
CA ASP A 111 14.14 -17.25 -3.12
C ASP A 111 13.04 -17.18 -2.05
N LYS A 112 12.79 -18.32 -1.41
CA LYS A 112 11.80 -18.40 -0.32
C LYS A 112 12.13 -17.44 0.84
N LYS A 113 13.41 -17.18 1.13
CA LYS A 113 13.83 -16.30 2.22
C LYS A 113 13.42 -14.85 1.94
N ARG A 114 13.63 -14.35 0.72
CA ARG A 114 13.12 -13.04 0.29
C ARG A 114 11.60 -12.96 0.39
N GLY A 115 10.89 -14.01 -0.04
CA GLY A 115 9.44 -14.08 0.07
C GLY A 115 8.95 -13.96 1.52
N LEU A 116 9.60 -14.69 2.44
CA LEU A 116 9.31 -14.63 3.88
C LEU A 116 9.60 -13.24 4.47
N LEU A 117 10.66 -12.57 4.03
CA LEU A 117 10.98 -11.21 4.49
C LEU A 117 9.99 -10.17 3.96
N SER A 118 9.52 -10.30 2.72
CA SER A 118 8.43 -9.47 2.18
C SER A 118 7.14 -9.66 2.99
N ALA A 119 6.76 -10.90 3.30
CA ALA A 119 5.61 -11.18 4.16
C ALA A 119 5.80 -10.66 5.60
N HIS A 120 7.00 -10.79 6.15
CA HIS A 120 7.35 -10.28 7.48
C HIS A 120 7.28 -8.75 7.54
N ALA A 121 7.76 -8.04 6.53
CA ALA A 121 7.64 -6.59 6.43
C ALA A 121 6.18 -6.12 6.45
N ILE A 122 5.29 -6.83 5.74
CA ILE A 122 3.84 -6.55 5.78
C ILE A 122 3.28 -6.80 7.20
N ASN A 123 3.69 -7.88 7.86
CA ASN A 123 3.27 -8.17 9.24
C ASN A 123 3.75 -7.10 10.23
N VAL A 124 4.96 -6.57 10.07
CA VAL A 124 5.46 -5.46 10.89
C VAL A 124 4.64 -4.19 10.63
N LEU A 125 4.31 -3.88 9.38
CA LEU A 125 3.42 -2.77 9.04
C LEU A 125 2.04 -2.94 9.70
N ASN A 126 1.46 -4.14 9.71
CA ASN A 126 0.21 -4.41 10.42
C ASN A 126 0.32 -4.05 11.91
N LYS A 127 1.39 -4.52 12.58
CA LYS A 127 1.61 -4.22 14.01
C LYS A 127 1.78 -2.72 14.26
N MET A 128 2.55 -2.04 13.40
CA MET A 128 2.75 -0.59 13.49
C MET A 128 1.43 0.16 13.26
N PHE A 129 0.59 -0.25 12.32
CA PHE A 129 -0.71 0.36 12.06
C PHE A 129 -1.70 0.25 13.22
N VAL A 130 -1.65 -0.84 14.00
CA VAL A 130 -2.47 -0.97 15.20
C VAL A 130 -2.03 0.03 16.28
N LYS A 131 -0.73 0.17 16.50
CA LYS A 131 -0.18 1.07 17.53
C LYS A 131 -0.18 2.55 17.12
N HIS A 132 0.10 2.79 15.84
CA HIS A 132 0.30 4.11 15.23
C HIS A 132 -0.50 4.19 13.92
N PRO A 133 -1.82 4.38 13.98
CA PRO A 133 -2.69 4.45 12.81
C PRO A 133 -2.25 5.50 11.79
N VAL A 134 -2.53 5.25 10.50
CA VAL A 134 -2.07 6.13 9.42
C VAL A 134 -2.83 7.46 9.43
N GLU A 135 -2.08 8.55 9.51
CA GLU A 135 -2.64 9.90 9.42
C GLU A 135 -2.77 10.38 7.96
N TYR A 136 -4.01 10.49 7.49
CA TYR A 136 -4.34 11.04 6.17
C TYR A 136 -4.59 12.55 6.23
N LYS A 137 -3.55 13.36 6.03
CA LYS A 137 -3.70 14.84 5.97
C LYS A 137 -4.52 15.26 4.74
N LYS A 138 -5.39 16.26 4.91
CA LYS A 138 -6.38 16.73 3.91
C LYS A 138 -5.83 17.13 2.52
N ARG A 139 -4.53 17.44 2.38
CA ARG A 139 -3.97 18.04 1.14
C ARG A 139 -3.04 17.13 0.32
N ALA A 140 -2.70 15.93 0.77
CA ALA A 140 -1.73 15.08 0.08
C ALA A 140 -2.41 13.81 -0.43
N ILE A 141 -2.86 13.80 -1.70
CA ILE A 141 -3.42 12.61 -2.37
C ILE A 141 -2.32 11.66 -2.85
N ARG A 142 -1.14 12.20 -3.19
CA ARG A 142 -0.01 11.40 -3.73
C ARG A 142 0.69 10.52 -2.68
N ASP A 143 0.86 11.02 -1.47
CA ASP A 143 1.58 10.29 -0.42
C ASP A 143 0.85 8.99 0.02
N PRO A 144 -0.49 9.01 0.21
CA PRO A 144 -1.30 7.82 0.48
C PRO A 144 -1.26 6.75 -0.61
N LEU A 145 -1.35 7.12 -1.91
CA LEU A 145 -1.29 6.13 -2.98
C LEU A 145 0.09 5.50 -3.12
N GLY A 146 1.16 6.25 -2.82
CA GLY A 146 2.51 5.69 -2.76
C GLY A 146 2.60 4.55 -1.73
N LEU A 147 1.96 4.69 -0.57
CA LEU A 147 1.89 3.63 0.44
C LEU A 147 1.15 2.40 -0.09
N VAL A 148 -0.03 2.59 -0.71
CA VAL A 148 -0.82 1.48 -1.29
C VAL A 148 -0.01 0.73 -2.36
N PHE A 149 0.68 1.47 -3.23
CA PHE A 149 1.54 0.89 -4.27
C PHE A 149 2.62 0.00 -3.66
N VAL A 150 3.31 0.47 -2.63
CA VAL A 150 4.44 -0.27 -2.07
C VAL A 150 3.97 -1.48 -1.28
N ILE A 151 2.85 -1.38 -0.57
CA ILE A 151 2.21 -2.54 0.07
C ILE A 151 1.82 -3.59 -0.98
N THR A 152 1.26 -3.14 -2.12
CA THR A 152 0.93 -4.01 -3.26
C THR A 152 2.20 -4.68 -3.81
N GLU A 153 3.30 -3.94 -3.95
CA GLU A 153 4.59 -4.48 -4.40
C GLU A 153 5.19 -5.48 -3.43
N LEU A 154 5.11 -5.23 -2.12
CA LEU A 154 5.56 -6.18 -1.09
C LEU A 154 4.76 -7.49 -1.17
N ALA A 155 3.45 -7.40 -1.36
CA ALA A 155 2.60 -8.58 -1.50
C ALA A 155 2.95 -9.36 -2.76
N ILE A 156 3.09 -8.70 -3.92
CA ILE A 156 3.49 -9.34 -5.17
C ILE A 156 4.89 -9.97 -5.05
N ASP A 157 5.81 -9.32 -4.35
CA ASP A 157 7.14 -9.88 -4.10
C ASP A 157 7.07 -11.15 -3.24
N ALA A 158 6.25 -11.15 -2.18
CA ALA A 158 5.99 -12.35 -1.38
C ALA A 158 5.36 -13.46 -2.23
N GLU A 159 4.37 -13.15 -3.06
CA GLU A 159 3.67 -14.12 -3.91
C GLU A 159 4.61 -14.82 -4.89
N ARG A 160 5.46 -14.04 -5.58
CA ARG A 160 6.42 -14.57 -6.55
C ARG A 160 7.41 -15.54 -5.92
N ASN A 161 7.88 -15.21 -4.73
CA ASN A 161 8.92 -15.98 -4.04
C ASN A 161 8.38 -17.15 -3.20
N LEU A 162 7.11 -17.08 -2.78
CA LEU A 162 6.43 -18.15 -2.01
C LEU A 162 5.50 -19.02 -2.87
N SER A 163 5.29 -18.64 -4.14
CA SER A 163 4.42 -19.34 -5.09
C SER A 163 2.97 -19.50 -4.61
N ARG A 164 2.45 -18.53 -3.84
CA ARG A 164 1.08 -18.51 -3.32
C ARG A 164 0.55 -17.07 -3.27
N PRO A 165 -0.74 -16.82 -3.54
CA PRO A 165 -1.35 -15.51 -3.34
C PRO A 165 -1.17 -15.02 -1.90
N TYR A 166 -0.90 -13.73 -1.72
CA TYR A 166 -0.77 -13.13 -0.41
C TYR A 166 -2.16 -12.74 0.10
N GLU A 167 -2.46 -13.16 1.32
CA GLU A 167 -3.70 -12.85 2.01
C GLU A 167 -3.44 -11.77 3.06
N PHE A 168 -4.08 -10.62 2.89
CA PHE A 168 -3.95 -9.51 3.84
C PHE A 168 -4.81 -9.77 5.07
N ASP A 169 -4.22 -9.59 6.25
CA ASP A 169 -4.98 -9.32 7.47
C ASP A 169 -5.86 -8.08 7.30
N ILE A 170 -6.98 -8.01 8.01
CA ILE A 170 -7.95 -6.91 7.97
C ILE A 170 -7.36 -5.53 8.29
N THR A 171 -6.24 -5.49 9.02
CA THR A 171 -5.59 -4.25 9.48
C THR A 171 -5.18 -3.32 8.34
N ILE A 172 -4.46 -3.83 7.33
CA ILE A 172 -4.04 -3.02 6.17
C ILE A 172 -5.24 -2.50 5.36
N PRO A 173 -6.21 -3.34 4.94
CA PRO A 173 -7.42 -2.90 4.28
C PRO A 173 -8.18 -1.83 5.08
N LEU A 174 -8.29 -1.98 6.40
CA LEU A 174 -8.92 -1.00 7.28
C LEU A 174 -8.18 0.34 7.28
N GLN A 175 -6.85 0.32 7.36
CA GLN A 175 -6.07 1.55 7.29
C GLN A 175 -6.17 2.23 5.92
N ILE A 176 -6.24 1.47 4.83
CA ILE A 176 -6.32 1.99 3.46
C ILE A 176 -7.75 2.45 3.10
N ALA A 177 -8.78 1.95 3.79
CA ALA A 177 -10.19 2.21 3.50
C ALA A 177 -10.53 3.70 3.32
N PRO A 178 -10.12 4.64 4.19
CA PRO A 178 -10.45 6.06 4.03
C PRO A 178 -9.97 6.66 2.70
N LEU A 179 -8.83 6.20 2.18
CA LEU A 179 -8.33 6.63 0.87
C LEU A 179 -9.20 6.06 -0.25
N MET A 180 -9.49 4.76 -0.20
CA MET A 180 -10.30 4.07 -1.20
C MET A 180 -11.72 4.62 -1.28
N GLN A 181 -12.29 4.99 -0.13
CA GLN A 181 -13.57 5.67 -0.01
C GLN A 181 -13.57 7.01 -0.74
N ARG A 182 -12.54 7.83 -0.53
CA ARG A 182 -12.41 9.11 -1.25
C ARG A 182 -12.37 8.90 -2.76
N TYR A 183 -11.54 7.97 -3.25
CA TYR A 183 -11.49 7.64 -4.67
C TYR A 183 -12.84 7.18 -5.22
N HIS A 184 -13.55 6.32 -4.49
CA HIS A 184 -14.87 5.83 -4.90
C HIS A 184 -15.91 6.96 -4.98
N MET A 185 -15.90 7.89 -4.03
CA MET A 185 -16.82 9.02 -3.99
C MET A 185 -16.50 10.09 -5.02
N GLU A 186 -15.23 10.28 -5.36
CA GLU A 186 -14.76 11.32 -6.29
C GLU A 186 -14.83 10.87 -7.76
N PHE A 187 -14.54 9.60 -8.06
CA PHE A 187 -14.38 9.11 -9.43
C PHE A 187 -15.35 8.00 -9.78
N ASP A 188 -15.99 8.09 -10.95
CA ASP A 188 -16.92 7.05 -11.44
C ASP A 188 -16.23 5.78 -11.94
N ASN A 189 -14.92 5.85 -12.18
CA ASN A 189 -14.06 4.74 -12.55
C ASN A 189 -12.83 4.67 -11.61
N ALA A 190 -13.08 4.74 -10.30
CA ALA A 190 -12.06 4.81 -9.25
C ALA A 190 -10.90 3.81 -9.41
N LEU A 191 -11.17 2.54 -9.73
CA LEU A 191 -10.12 1.54 -9.95
C LEU A 191 -9.20 1.92 -11.13
N VAL A 192 -9.78 2.39 -12.23
CA VAL A 192 -9.02 2.85 -13.41
C VAL A 192 -8.18 4.07 -13.06
N GLN A 193 -8.72 5.01 -12.28
CA GLN A 193 -7.98 6.19 -11.82
C GLN A 193 -6.78 5.81 -10.96
N ILE A 194 -6.97 4.96 -9.95
CA ILE A 194 -5.88 4.51 -9.06
C ILE A 194 -4.77 3.83 -9.88
N ILE A 195 -5.13 2.96 -10.82
CA ILE A 195 -4.17 2.26 -11.67
C ILE A 195 -3.50 3.22 -12.66
N GLY A 196 -4.22 4.19 -13.19
CA GLY A 196 -3.67 5.27 -14.01
C GLY A 196 -2.64 6.10 -13.25
N GLU A 197 -2.92 6.42 -11.98
CA GLU A 197 -1.98 7.10 -11.09
C GLU A 197 -0.77 6.24 -10.77
N PHE A 198 -0.93 4.93 -10.57
CA PHE A 198 0.19 4.00 -10.37
C PHE A 198 1.16 4.00 -11.55
N ASN A 199 0.64 4.16 -12.77
CA ASN A 199 1.47 4.24 -13.96
C ASN A 199 2.26 5.55 -14.05
N LYS A 200 1.64 6.67 -13.63
CA LYS A 200 2.20 8.03 -13.74
C LYS A 200 3.13 8.41 -12.59
N MET A 201 2.95 7.83 -11.41
CA MET A 201 3.72 8.25 -10.23
C MET A 201 5.19 7.83 -10.32
N PRO A 202 6.12 8.60 -9.71
CA PRO A 202 7.50 8.18 -9.57
C PRO A 202 7.57 6.86 -8.80
N LYS A 203 8.03 5.79 -9.43
CA LYS A 203 8.13 4.45 -8.82
C LYS A 203 9.32 4.33 -7.85
N PHE A 204 9.76 5.43 -7.25
CA PHE A 204 10.90 5.48 -6.33
C PHE A 204 12.20 4.85 -6.86
N ARG A 205 12.40 4.87 -8.19
CA ARG A 205 13.48 4.17 -8.91
C ARG A 205 13.40 2.63 -8.86
N LEU A 206 12.23 2.08 -8.55
CA LEU A 206 11.92 0.66 -8.70
C LEU A 206 11.52 0.39 -10.15
N THR A 207 12.10 -0.65 -10.75
CA THR A 207 11.70 -1.14 -12.06
C THR A 207 10.47 -2.04 -11.91
N VAL A 208 9.28 -1.44 -12.06
CA VAL A 208 7.99 -2.11 -11.87
C VAL A 208 7.05 -1.79 -13.03
N LEU A 209 6.45 -2.83 -13.60
CA LEU A 209 5.36 -2.73 -14.56
C LEU A 209 4.05 -3.05 -13.84
N ILE A 210 3.06 -2.17 -13.98
CA ILE A 210 1.72 -2.35 -13.40
C ILE A 210 0.95 -3.34 -14.28
N GLY A 211 0.57 -4.48 -13.71
CA GLY A 211 -0.14 -5.55 -14.42
C GLY A 211 -1.46 -5.94 -13.75
N GLU A 212 -2.06 -7.03 -14.22
CA GLU A 212 -3.36 -7.51 -13.71
C GLU A 212 -3.34 -7.82 -12.22
N ARG A 213 -2.22 -8.38 -11.70
CA ARG A 213 -2.13 -8.67 -10.27
C ARG A 213 -2.21 -7.43 -9.39
N HIS A 214 -1.64 -6.30 -9.84
CA HIS A 214 -1.81 -5.01 -9.15
C HIS A 214 -3.26 -4.61 -9.11
N LYS A 215 -3.97 -4.72 -10.24
CA LYS A 215 -5.39 -4.39 -10.34
C LYS A 215 -6.23 -5.24 -9.40
N GLU A 216 -5.94 -6.54 -9.30
CA GLU A 216 -6.66 -7.46 -8.40
C GLU A 216 -6.48 -7.09 -6.93
N ILE A 217 -5.25 -6.79 -6.49
CA ILE A 217 -4.98 -6.39 -5.10
C ILE A 217 -5.64 -5.06 -4.78
N VAL A 218 -5.47 -4.06 -5.65
CA VAL A 218 -6.09 -2.73 -5.48
C VAL A 218 -7.62 -2.82 -5.51
N LYS A 219 -8.19 -3.68 -6.37
CA LYS A 219 -9.63 -3.96 -6.39
C LYS A 219 -10.11 -4.46 -5.04
N LYS A 220 -9.38 -5.38 -4.39
CA LYS A 220 -9.75 -5.86 -3.03
C LYS A 220 -9.73 -4.73 -2.00
N PHE A 221 -8.71 -3.85 -2.03
CA PHE A 221 -8.69 -2.68 -1.14
C PHE A 221 -9.85 -1.72 -1.40
N LEU A 222 -10.17 -1.48 -2.68
CA LEU A 222 -11.28 -0.61 -3.06
C LEU A 222 -12.62 -1.20 -2.62
N GLN A 223 -12.86 -2.49 -2.85
CA GLN A 223 -14.06 -3.20 -2.39
C GLN A 223 -14.20 -3.14 -0.88
N TYR A 224 -13.12 -3.37 -0.14
CA TYR A 224 -13.12 -3.26 1.31
C TYR A 224 -13.48 -1.83 1.76
N GLY A 225 -12.88 -0.80 1.14
CA GLY A 225 -13.19 0.59 1.44
C GLY A 225 -14.66 0.95 1.20
N ILE A 226 -15.23 0.45 0.09
CA ILE A 226 -16.65 0.64 -0.24
C ILE A 226 -17.57 0.01 0.82
N ILE A 227 -17.29 -1.23 1.24
CA ILE A 227 -18.09 -1.94 2.26
C ILE A 227 -18.15 -1.13 3.56
N GLN A 228 -17.06 -0.45 3.92
CA GLN A 228 -16.95 0.38 5.13
C GLN A 228 -17.63 1.76 5.01
N LEU A 229 -18.22 2.13 3.87
CA LEU A 229 -18.97 3.38 3.75
C LEU A 229 -20.32 3.29 4.48
N PRO A 230 -20.83 4.41 5.04
CA PRO A 230 -22.20 4.49 5.50
C PRO A 230 -23.18 4.09 4.39
N LEU A 231 -24.21 3.29 4.74
CA LEU A 231 -25.18 2.76 3.79
C LEU A 231 -25.83 3.84 2.93
N GLU A 232 -26.15 4.99 3.51
CA GLU A 232 -26.72 6.14 2.80
C GLU A 232 -25.81 6.61 1.65
N ASN A 233 -24.50 6.71 1.90
CA ASN A 233 -23.52 7.09 0.89
C ASN A 233 -23.40 6.03 -0.20
N LYS A 234 -23.41 4.73 0.19
CA LYS A 234 -23.39 3.60 -0.75
C LYS A 234 -24.59 3.66 -1.70
N ILE A 235 -25.79 3.87 -1.16
CA ILE A 235 -27.04 3.98 -1.92
C ILE A 235 -27.02 5.21 -2.84
N ALA A 236 -26.65 6.38 -2.32
CA ALA A 236 -26.60 7.61 -3.11
C ALA A 236 -25.62 7.47 -4.29
N ARG A 237 -24.43 6.91 -4.04
CA ARG A 237 -23.43 6.67 -5.07
C ARG A 237 -23.91 5.66 -6.12
N ALA A 238 -24.51 4.56 -5.68
CA ALA A 238 -25.08 3.56 -6.58
C ALA A 238 -26.20 4.11 -7.47
N LYS A 239 -27.11 4.92 -6.92
CA LYS A 239 -28.18 5.58 -7.71
C LYS A 239 -27.60 6.44 -8.83
N ASN A 240 -26.60 7.26 -8.51
CA ASN A 240 -25.90 8.11 -9.48
C ASN A 240 -25.24 7.27 -10.58
N ILE A 241 -24.52 6.20 -10.22
CA ILE A 241 -23.88 5.31 -11.21
C ILE A 241 -24.93 4.63 -12.10
N ILE A 242 -26.03 4.14 -11.53
CA ILE A 242 -27.13 3.52 -12.31
C ILE A 242 -27.74 4.54 -13.28
N GLU A 243 -27.96 5.78 -12.86
CA GLU A 243 -28.46 6.84 -13.76
C GLU A 243 -27.48 7.11 -14.90
N LYS A 244 -26.18 7.19 -14.62
CA LYS A 244 -25.15 7.32 -15.66
C LYS A 244 -25.20 6.15 -16.64
N ILE A 245 -25.30 4.90 -16.17
CA ILE A 245 -25.42 3.72 -17.05
C ILE A 245 -26.63 3.83 -17.99
N ILE A 246 -27.77 4.28 -17.47
CA ILE A 246 -29.02 4.40 -18.25
C ILE A 246 -28.87 5.45 -19.36
N TYR A 247 -28.31 6.62 -19.03
CA TYR A 247 -28.26 7.76 -19.94
C TYR A 247 -26.99 7.86 -20.81
N GLU A 248 -25.92 7.12 -20.48
CA GLU A 248 -24.62 7.19 -21.17
C GLU A 248 -24.65 6.50 -22.52
N LYS A 249 -24.75 7.26 -23.62
CA LYS A 249 -24.90 6.76 -25.00
C LYS A 249 -23.75 5.85 -25.48
N ASN A 250 -22.55 5.98 -24.91
CA ASN A 250 -21.41 5.14 -25.27
C ASN A 250 -21.38 3.88 -24.39
N ASP A 251 -21.64 2.72 -24.98
CA ASP A 251 -21.67 1.43 -24.28
C ASP A 251 -20.34 1.08 -23.58
N THR A 252 -19.20 1.60 -24.08
CA THR A 252 -17.89 1.40 -23.42
C THR A 252 -17.83 2.16 -22.10
N ILE A 253 -18.31 3.40 -22.06
CA ILE A 253 -18.34 4.23 -20.85
C ILE A 253 -19.39 3.68 -19.86
N ALA A 254 -20.54 3.27 -20.38
CA ALA A 254 -21.56 2.58 -19.57
C ALA A 254 -21.02 1.29 -18.95
N LEU A 255 -20.19 0.52 -19.68
CA LEU A 255 -19.53 -0.67 -19.15
C LEU A 255 -18.52 -0.33 -18.04
N GLU A 256 -17.80 0.78 -18.12
CA GLU A 256 -16.91 1.23 -17.04
C GLU A 256 -17.69 1.54 -15.75
N HIS A 257 -18.77 2.29 -15.87
CA HIS A 257 -19.68 2.58 -14.74
C HIS A 257 -20.27 1.30 -14.16
N TYR A 258 -20.64 0.36 -15.04
CA TYR A 258 -21.15 -0.93 -14.63
C TYR A 258 -20.11 -1.76 -13.86
N ASN A 259 -18.88 -1.85 -14.36
CA ASN A 259 -17.80 -2.55 -13.68
C ASN A 259 -17.46 -1.94 -12.32
N MET A 260 -17.60 -0.62 -12.16
CA MET A 260 -17.51 0.04 -10.86
C MET A 260 -18.64 -0.41 -9.93
N LEU A 261 -19.89 -0.46 -10.42
CA LEU A 261 -21.03 -0.94 -9.62
C LEU A 261 -20.86 -2.40 -9.18
N LYS A 262 -20.32 -3.27 -10.06
CA LYS A 262 -20.05 -4.69 -9.73
C LYS A 262 -19.08 -4.87 -8.57
N LEU A 263 -18.25 -3.88 -8.25
CA LEU A 263 -17.37 -3.95 -7.07
C LEU A 263 -18.17 -4.09 -5.77
N CYS A 264 -19.42 -3.59 -5.75
CA CYS A 264 -20.30 -3.58 -4.58
C CYS A 264 -21.17 -4.84 -4.45
N TYR A 265 -21.14 -5.79 -5.39
CA TYR A 265 -22.09 -6.92 -5.42
C TYR A 265 -21.93 -7.92 -4.27
N ASN A 266 -20.79 -7.86 -3.57
CA ASN A 266 -20.57 -8.68 -2.38
C ASN A 266 -21.04 -7.98 -1.09
N ASP A 267 -21.52 -6.73 -1.18
CA ASP A 267 -22.05 -5.98 -0.04
C ASP A 267 -23.52 -6.38 0.22
N LYS A 268 -23.70 -7.25 1.22
CA LYS A 268 -25.01 -7.79 1.60
C LYS A 268 -26.02 -6.72 2.04
N GLU A 269 -25.55 -5.58 2.53
CA GLU A 269 -26.43 -4.49 2.94
C GLU A 269 -26.88 -3.67 1.72
N LEU A 270 -25.99 -3.45 0.76
CA LEU A 270 -26.28 -2.62 -0.41
C LEU A 270 -27.10 -3.36 -1.49
N CYS A 271 -26.84 -4.66 -1.70
CA CYS A 271 -27.45 -5.44 -2.78
C CYS A 271 -28.99 -5.36 -2.85
N PRO A 272 -29.76 -5.52 -1.74
CA PRO A 272 -31.21 -5.38 -1.77
C PRO A 272 -31.67 -4.00 -2.28
N HIS A 273 -30.95 -2.94 -1.93
CA HIS A 273 -31.23 -1.59 -2.42
C HIS A 273 -30.90 -1.43 -3.90
N LEU A 274 -29.81 -2.04 -4.39
CA LEU A 274 -29.49 -2.03 -5.83
C LEU A 274 -30.61 -2.69 -6.64
N ALA A 275 -31.05 -3.88 -6.20
CA ALA A 275 -32.13 -4.60 -6.86
C ALA A 275 -33.43 -3.78 -6.88
N GLN A 276 -33.77 -3.11 -5.77
CA GLN A 276 -34.93 -2.23 -5.69
C GLN A 276 -34.80 -1.01 -6.61
N ILE A 277 -33.64 -0.35 -6.65
CA ILE A 277 -33.39 0.79 -7.54
C ILE A 277 -33.54 0.35 -9.00
N ALA A 278 -32.96 -0.78 -9.39
CA ALA A 278 -33.04 -1.27 -10.76
C ALA A 278 -34.49 -1.60 -11.17
N LYS A 279 -35.29 -2.20 -10.28
CA LYS A 279 -36.71 -2.51 -10.53
C LYS A 279 -37.59 -1.28 -10.70
N THR A 280 -37.24 -0.15 -10.10
CA THR A 280 -38.03 1.09 -10.19
C THR A 280 -37.64 1.99 -11.36
N LYS A 281 -36.54 1.70 -12.07
CA LYS A 281 -36.14 2.46 -13.25
C LYS A 281 -36.87 1.94 -14.50
N ASN A 282 -37.44 2.87 -15.26
CA ASN A 282 -38.09 2.53 -16.53
C ASN A 282 -37.05 2.02 -17.53
N LYS A 283 -37.40 0.94 -18.24
CA LYS A 283 -36.60 0.48 -19.38
C LYS A 283 -36.54 1.58 -20.44
N THR A 284 -35.37 1.74 -21.03
CA THR A 284 -35.13 2.70 -22.11
C THR A 284 -35.11 1.99 -23.46
N GLU A 285 -34.98 2.71 -24.56
CA GLU A 285 -34.77 2.11 -25.88
C GLU A 285 -33.40 1.39 -26.00
N ARG A 286 -32.52 1.58 -25.01
CA ARG A 286 -31.15 1.05 -25.02
C ARG A 286 -31.07 -0.35 -24.44
N ARG A 287 -30.93 -1.34 -25.33
CA ARG A 287 -30.78 -2.76 -24.99
C ARG A 287 -29.63 -3.02 -24.00
N PHE A 288 -28.49 -2.36 -24.16
CA PHE A 288 -27.33 -2.54 -23.28
C PHE A 288 -27.65 -2.15 -21.82
N ALA A 289 -28.16 -0.93 -21.62
CA ALA A 289 -28.55 -0.45 -20.29
C ALA A 289 -29.66 -1.30 -19.65
N ASN A 290 -30.66 -1.73 -20.43
CA ASN A 290 -31.73 -2.61 -19.93
C ASN A 290 -31.19 -3.97 -19.48
N THR A 291 -30.20 -4.53 -20.19
CA THR A 291 -29.58 -5.81 -19.82
C THR A 291 -28.84 -5.69 -18.48
N ILE A 292 -28.15 -4.56 -18.26
CA ILE A 292 -27.50 -4.28 -16.98
C ILE A 292 -28.54 -4.14 -15.86
N LEU A 293 -29.64 -3.41 -16.08
CA LEU A 293 -30.72 -3.28 -15.10
C LEU A 293 -31.35 -4.64 -14.76
N ASP A 294 -31.58 -5.48 -15.76
CA ASP A 294 -32.11 -6.83 -15.56
C ASP A 294 -31.12 -7.70 -14.73
N GLU A 295 -29.80 -7.55 -14.89
CA GLU A 295 -28.80 -8.22 -14.05
C GLU A 295 -28.81 -7.70 -12.62
N ILE A 296 -28.81 -6.38 -12.41
CA ILE A 296 -28.85 -5.77 -11.07
C ILE A 296 -30.13 -6.17 -10.32
N SER A 297 -31.26 -6.29 -11.01
CA SER A 297 -32.55 -6.64 -10.41
C SER A 297 -32.61 -8.04 -9.78
N LYS A 298 -31.64 -8.91 -10.11
CA LYS A 298 -31.52 -10.31 -9.64
C LYS A 298 -30.55 -10.51 -8.48
N LEU A 299 -29.86 -9.44 -8.03
CA LEU A 299 -29.06 -9.44 -6.81
C LEU A 299 -29.95 -9.62 -5.58
#